data_AF-A0A0J6TBH1-F1
#
_entry.id   AF-A0A0J6TBH1-F1
#
_cell.length_a   1.000
_cell.length_b   1.000
_cell.length_c   1.000
_cell.angle_alpha   90.00
_cell.angle_beta   90.00
_cell.angle_gamma   90.00
#
_symmetry.space_group_name_H-M   'P 1'
#
loop_
_entity.id
_entity.type
_entity.pdbx_description
1 polymer ?
#
loop_
_entity_poly.entity_id
_entity_poly.type
_entity_poly.pdbx_seq_one_letter_code
_entity_poly.pdbx_strand_id
1 'polypeptide(L)'
;MTFGAGPSALAHGPTPQKIEATVTIAAPPDKVWAVAGKFAGIAGWNPLVASGKSQGDGTKNGDTRTLTLKNGGVLHESLDEYDAARRSYSYRLDDPDLKALPVSSYSATLTVTPEGAGSKVAWFGRFYRGDTGNEPPEELSDEAGRAAMKAYFEAGLAGLKAKVEGGP
;
A
#
# COMPACT_ATOMS: atom_id res chain seq x y z
N MET A 1 -18.33 -53.45 -5.89
CA MET A 1 -18.33 -52.05 -5.41
C MET A 1 -16.96 -51.46 -5.65
N THR A 2 -16.84 -50.58 -6.65
CA THR A 2 -15.58 -49.90 -6.97
C THR A 2 -15.61 -48.54 -6.28
N PHE A 3 -14.72 -48.33 -5.31
CA PHE A 3 -14.53 -47.02 -4.69
C PHE A 3 -13.72 -46.16 -5.66
N GLY A 4 -14.39 -45.19 -6.31
CA GLY A 4 -13.71 -44.14 -7.07
C GLY A 4 -13.07 -43.16 -6.10
N ALA A 5 -11.73 -43.11 -6.09
CA ALA A 5 -11.00 -42.04 -5.45
C ALA A 5 -11.32 -40.74 -6.20
N GLY A 6 -12.07 -39.84 -5.56
CA GLY A 6 -12.27 -38.49 -6.08
C GLY A 6 -10.94 -37.75 -6.13
N PRO A 7 -10.71 -36.89 -7.13
CA PRO A 7 -9.51 -36.07 -7.14
C PRO A 7 -9.48 -35.23 -5.87
N SER A 8 -8.36 -35.28 -5.13
CA SER A 8 -8.07 -34.32 -4.09
C SER A 8 -8.01 -32.95 -4.75
N ALA A 9 -9.11 -32.21 -4.70
CA ALA A 9 -9.08 -30.78 -4.95
C ALA A 9 -8.16 -30.20 -3.89
N LEU A 10 -6.93 -29.88 -4.28
CA LEU A 10 -6.08 -28.98 -3.52
C LEU A 10 -6.79 -27.63 -3.55
N ALA A 11 -7.70 -27.42 -2.59
CA ALA A 11 -8.27 -26.13 -2.30
C ALA A 11 -7.16 -25.28 -1.68
N HIS A 12 -6.18 -24.87 -2.51
CA HIS A 12 -5.28 -23.79 -2.17
C HIS A 12 -6.06 -22.49 -2.38
N GLY A 13 -7.00 -22.23 -1.47
CA GLY A 13 -7.57 -20.90 -1.32
C GLY A 13 -6.44 -19.87 -1.21
N PRO A 14 -6.69 -18.63 -1.63
CA PRO A 14 -5.64 -17.62 -1.72
C PRO A 14 -5.04 -17.44 -0.32
N THR A 15 -3.71 -17.47 -0.23
CA THR A 15 -3.04 -17.17 1.03
C THR A 15 -2.76 -15.67 1.08
N PRO A 16 -3.00 -15.00 2.22
CA PRO A 16 -2.68 -13.59 2.32
C PRO A 16 -1.17 -13.38 2.18
N GLN A 17 -0.80 -12.52 1.25
CA GLN A 17 0.56 -12.13 0.95
C GLN A 17 0.99 -10.97 1.85
N LYS A 18 2.30 -10.83 2.04
CA LYS A 18 2.91 -9.72 2.79
C LYS A 18 3.98 -9.05 1.94
N ILE A 19 4.11 -7.75 2.07
CA ILE A 19 5.20 -6.96 1.49
C ILE A 19 5.68 -5.94 2.52
N GLU A 20 6.97 -5.66 2.52
CA GLU A 20 7.56 -4.56 3.26
C GLU A 20 8.55 -3.86 2.34
N ALA A 21 8.43 -2.54 2.23
CA ALA A 21 9.42 -1.69 1.59
C ALA A 21 9.95 -0.70 2.61
N THR A 22 11.24 -0.37 2.53
CA THR A 22 11.86 0.61 3.43
C THR A 22 12.76 1.56 2.67
N VAL A 23 12.96 2.76 3.22
CA VAL A 23 13.92 3.74 2.72
C VAL A 23 14.51 4.54 3.87
N THR A 24 15.80 4.83 3.81
CA THR A 24 16.46 5.78 4.71
C THR A 24 16.51 7.17 4.07
N ILE A 25 16.07 8.18 4.81
CA ILE A 25 16.00 9.57 4.39
C ILE A 25 16.90 10.41 5.29
N ALA A 26 17.76 11.23 4.69
CA ALA A 26 18.69 12.14 5.35
C ALA A 26 17.96 13.39 5.88
N ALA A 27 16.92 13.16 6.68
CA ALA A 27 16.14 14.20 7.34
C ALA A 27 15.59 13.69 8.68
N PRO A 28 15.40 14.59 9.66
CA PRO A 28 14.78 14.22 10.94
C PRO A 28 13.38 13.59 10.74
N PRO A 29 12.97 12.64 11.59
CA PRO A 29 11.66 11.97 11.50
C PRO A 29 10.48 12.94 11.40
N ASP A 30 10.53 14.09 12.09
CA ASP A 30 9.45 15.09 12.07
C ASP A 30 9.33 15.77 10.70
N LYS A 31 10.45 16.03 10.01
CA LYS A 31 10.44 16.59 8.65
C LYS A 31 9.85 15.59 7.66
N VAL A 32 10.18 14.30 7.80
CA VAL A 32 9.60 13.24 6.96
C VAL A 32 8.11 13.06 7.26
N TRP A 33 7.73 13.02 8.54
CA TRP A 33 6.34 12.84 8.97
C TRP A 33 5.45 14.02 8.55
N ALA A 34 5.96 15.25 8.53
CA ALA A 34 5.22 16.41 8.02
C ALA A 34 4.78 16.25 6.55
N VAL A 35 5.49 15.42 5.78
CA VAL A 35 5.18 15.10 4.38
C VAL A 35 4.37 13.81 4.27
N ALA A 36 4.85 12.71 4.84
CA ALA A 36 4.26 11.39 4.68
C ALA A 36 3.03 11.16 5.56
N GLY A 37 2.99 11.77 6.74
CA GLY A 37 2.00 11.49 7.78
C GLY A 37 0.59 11.94 7.42
N LYS A 38 0.42 12.88 6.48
CA LYS A 38 -0.92 13.23 5.99
C LYS A 38 -1.38 12.15 5.03
N PHE A 39 -2.28 11.26 5.46
CA PHE A 39 -2.83 10.19 4.63
C PHE A 39 -3.42 10.71 3.30
N ALA A 40 -4.09 11.87 3.34
CA ALA A 40 -4.64 12.56 2.18
C ALA A 40 -3.57 13.13 1.22
N GLY A 41 -2.34 13.35 1.70
CA GLY A 41 -1.27 14.07 1.01
C GLY A 41 -0.42 13.24 0.04
N ILE A 42 -0.74 11.95 -0.15
CA ILE A 42 0.09 11.01 -0.92
C ILE A 42 0.35 11.43 -2.37
N ALA A 43 -0.62 12.09 -3.03
CA ALA A 43 -0.45 12.60 -4.39
C ALA A 43 0.68 13.64 -4.51
N GLY A 44 1.05 14.28 -3.39
CA GLY A 44 2.14 15.24 -3.34
C GLY A 44 3.53 14.62 -3.35
N TRP A 45 3.68 13.31 -3.14
CA TRP A 45 4.98 12.65 -3.02
C TRP A 45 5.10 11.28 -3.69
N ASN A 46 4.01 10.55 -3.94
CA ASN A 46 4.05 9.29 -4.68
C ASN A 46 3.94 9.54 -6.19
N PRO A 47 4.97 9.22 -6.99
CA PRO A 47 5.01 9.55 -8.41
C PRO A 47 4.05 8.72 -9.28
N LEU A 48 3.45 7.65 -8.76
CA LEU A 48 2.47 6.84 -9.49
C LEU A 48 1.04 7.36 -9.33
N VAL A 49 0.80 8.25 -8.38
CA VAL A 49 -0.50 8.90 -8.17
C VAL A 49 -0.61 10.11 -9.09
N ALA A 50 -1.62 10.13 -9.96
CA ALA A 50 -1.91 11.26 -10.84
C ALA A 50 -2.69 12.36 -10.11
N SER A 51 -3.65 11.98 -9.26
CA SER A 51 -4.41 12.91 -8.43
C SER A 51 -5.01 12.20 -7.21
N GLY A 52 -5.27 12.96 -6.14
CA GLY A 52 -5.97 12.47 -4.95
C GLY A 52 -7.09 13.42 -4.52
N LYS A 53 -8.19 12.85 -4.04
CA LYS A 53 -9.28 13.54 -3.34
C LYS A 53 -9.47 12.87 -1.98
N SER A 54 -9.80 13.64 -0.95
CA SER A 54 -10.01 13.10 0.39
C SER A 54 -11.23 13.70 1.06
N GLN A 55 -11.83 12.91 1.95
CA GLN A 55 -12.77 13.42 2.95
C GLN A 55 -12.02 13.42 4.29
N GLY A 56 -11.86 14.61 4.87
CA GLY A 56 -10.96 14.84 6.00
C GLY A 56 -9.56 15.28 5.57
N ASP A 57 -8.71 15.57 6.55
CA ASP A 57 -7.34 16.04 6.33
C ASP A 57 -6.30 14.90 6.32
N GLY A 58 -6.76 13.66 6.53
CA GLY A 58 -5.94 12.45 6.57
C GLY A 58 -5.20 12.26 7.88
N THR A 59 -5.76 12.76 8.99
CA THR A 59 -5.18 12.66 10.33
C THR A 59 -6.15 12.12 11.39
N LYS A 60 -7.32 11.65 10.96
CA LYS A 60 -8.35 11.10 11.84
C LYS A 60 -8.86 9.76 11.32
N ASN A 61 -9.07 8.80 12.22
CA ASN A 61 -9.66 7.52 11.87
C ASN A 61 -11.03 7.74 11.19
N GLY A 62 -11.27 7.04 10.08
CA GLY A 62 -12.44 7.21 9.23
C GLY A 62 -12.28 8.22 8.09
N ASP A 63 -11.20 9.01 8.06
CA ASP A 63 -10.87 9.82 6.89
C ASP A 63 -10.66 8.90 5.67
N THR A 64 -11.14 9.32 4.50
CA THR A 64 -11.05 8.53 3.26
C THR A 64 -10.27 9.26 2.19
N ARG A 65 -9.72 8.50 1.23
CA ARG A 65 -9.14 9.06 0.02
C ARG A 65 -9.49 8.23 -1.21
N THR A 66 -9.60 8.94 -2.33
CA THR A 66 -9.70 8.38 -3.67
C THR A 66 -8.46 8.82 -4.45
N LEU A 67 -7.66 7.86 -4.91
CA LEU A 67 -6.46 8.10 -5.69
C LEU A 67 -6.68 7.64 -7.12
N THR A 68 -6.44 8.51 -8.10
CA THR A 68 -6.31 8.10 -9.50
C THR A 68 -4.84 7.85 -9.78
N LEU A 69 -4.50 6.64 -10.20
CA LEU A 69 -3.14 6.27 -10.59
C LEU A 69 -2.86 6.64 -12.05
N LYS A 70 -1.58 6.76 -12.40
CA LYS A 70 -1.16 7.08 -13.78
C LYS A 70 -1.52 6.02 -14.82
N ASN A 71 -1.73 4.78 -14.40
CA ASN A 71 -2.27 3.72 -15.27
C ASN A 71 -3.80 3.87 -15.50
N GLY A 72 -4.44 4.85 -14.87
CA GLY A 72 -5.87 5.14 -14.98
C GLY A 72 -6.77 4.21 -14.17
N GLY A 73 -6.22 3.44 -13.22
CA GLY A 73 -7.01 2.78 -12.17
C GLY A 73 -7.22 3.69 -10.95
N VAL A 74 -8.17 3.34 -10.09
CA VAL A 74 -8.58 4.13 -8.93
C VAL A 74 -8.46 3.31 -7.64
N LEU A 75 -7.87 3.89 -6.60
CA LEU A 75 -7.85 3.31 -5.25
C LEU A 75 -8.81 4.09 -4.34
N HIS A 76 -9.71 3.37 -3.68
CA HIS A 76 -10.58 3.90 -2.62
C HIS A 76 -10.10 3.35 -1.28
N GLU A 77 -9.68 4.22 -0.37
CA GLU A 77 -9.03 3.79 0.87
C GLU A 77 -9.55 4.55 2.09
N SER A 78 -9.67 3.83 3.21
CA SER A 78 -10.09 4.36 4.50
C SER A 78 -8.96 4.26 5.53
N LEU A 79 -8.75 5.35 6.28
CA LEU A 79 -7.80 5.43 7.38
C LEU A 79 -8.36 4.71 8.62
N ASP A 80 -7.70 3.66 9.07
CA ASP A 80 -8.13 2.84 10.20
C ASP A 80 -7.55 3.35 11.53
N GLU A 81 -6.27 3.74 11.52
CA GLU A 81 -5.54 4.21 12.71
C GLU A 81 -4.57 5.33 12.31
N TYR A 82 -4.51 6.37 13.14
CA TYR A 82 -3.55 7.45 13.03
C TYR A 82 -2.89 7.73 14.39
N ASP A 83 -1.57 7.62 14.45
CA ASP A 83 -0.78 7.92 15.65
C ASP A 83 0.40 8.84 15.27
N ALA A 84 0.21 10.14 15.49
CA ALA A 84 1.26 11.13 15.24
C ALA A 84 2.46 11.00 16.21
N ALA A 85 2.25 10.53 17.44
CA ALA A 85 3.33 10.37 18.41
C ALA A 85 4.28 9.25 18.00
N ARG A 86 3.72 8.15 17.47
CA ARG A 86 4.46 7.02 16.90
C ARG A 86 4.83 7.21 15.42
N ARG A 87 4.40 8.31 14.79
CA ARG A 87 4.58 8.59 13.35
C ARG A 87 4.17 7.40 12.50
N SER A 88 2.98 6.89 12.78
CA SER A 88 2.43 5.70 12.17
C SER A 88 0.97 5.93 11.77
N TYR A 89 0.57 5.38 10.64
CA TYR A 89 -0.85 5.24 10.30
C TYR A 89 -1.12 3.95 9.56
N SER A 90 -2.33 3.41 9.72
CA SER A 90 -2.80 2.19 9.07
C SER A 90 -4.10 2.46 8.32
N TYR A 91 -4.26 1.85 7.15
CA TYR A 91 -5.42 2.04 6.28
C TYR A 91 -5.73 0.77 5.49
N ARG A 92 -6.90 0.74 4.85
CA ARG A 92 -7.36 -0.38 4.02
C ARG A 92 -7.92 0.07 2.69
N LEU A 93 -7.92 -0.85 1.72
CA LEU A 93 -8.68 -0.75 0.49
C LEU A 93 -10.17 -1.01 0.78
N ASP A 94 -11.04 -0.12 0.30
CA ASP A 94 -12.49 -0.25 0.45
C ASP A 94 -13.16 -0.92 -0.75
N ASP A 95 -12.75 -0.56 -1.98
CA ASP A 95 -13.30 -1.10 -3.23
C ASP A 95 -12.15 -1.42 -4.21
N PRO A 96 -11.99 -2.69 -4.62
CA PRO A 96 -10.88 -3.10 -5.47
C PRO A 96 -11.09 -2.71 -6.93
N ASP A 97 -10.12 -2.00 -7.49
CA ASP A 97 -9.95 -1.83 -8.93
C ASP A 97 -8.72 -2.62 -9.40
N LEU A 98 -8.95 -3.76 -10.06
CA LEU A 98 -7.90 -4.65 -10.53
C LEU A 98 -7.00 -4.02 -11.60
N LYS A 99 -7.44 -2.93 -12.24
CA LYS A 99 -6.61 -2.12 -13.13
C LYS A 99 -5.64 -1.25 -12.34
N ALA A 100 -6.04 -0.76 -11.17
CA ALA A 100 -5.17 0.03 -10.31
C ALA A 100 -4.04 -0.83 -9.77
N LEU A 101 -4.41 -1.93 -9.11
CA LEU A 101 -3.51 -2.94 -8.57
C LEU A 101 -4.20 -4.31 -8.67
N PRO A 102 -3.51 -5.38 -9.11
CA PRO A 102 -4.07 -6.74 -9.23
C PRO A 102 -4.21 -7.43 -7.87
N VAL A 103 -4.95 -6.80 -6.95
CA VAL A 103 -5.22 -7.24 -5.59
C VAL A 103 -6.69 -7.02 -5.26
N SER A 104 -7.30 -7.99 -4.57
CA SER A 104 -8.72 -7.93 -4.19
C SER A 104 -8.97 -7.24 -2.86
N SER A 105 -7.93 -7.09 -2.05
CA SER A 105 -7.95 -6.37 -0.77
C SER A 105 -6.53 -6.10 -0.32
N TYR A 106 -6.34 -5.03 0.44
CA TYR A 106 -5.14 -4.86 1.25
C TYR A 106 -5.41 -4.04 2.51
N SER A 107 -4.56 -4.24 3.51
CA SER A 107 -4.29 -3.26 4.55
C SER A 107 -2.81 -2.89 4.51
N ALA A 108 -2.50 -1.68 4.92
CA ALA A 108 -1.13 -1.19 4.90
C ALA A 108 -0.86 -0.22 6.04
N THR A 109 0.39 -0.20 6.49
CA THR A 109 0.88 0.64 7.59
C THR A 109 2.14 1.34 7.16
N LEU A 110 2.18 2.67 7.30
CA LEU A 110 3.39 3.47 7.08
C LEU A 110 3.89 3.98 8.43
N THR A 111 5.18 3.77 8.71
CA THR A 111 5.83 4.17 9.96
C THR A 111 7.11 4.92 9.67
N VAL A 112 7.37 6.00 10.41
CA VAL A 112 8.63 6.75 10.37
C VAL A 112 9.36 6.63 11.72
N THR A 113 10.58 6.11 11.71
CA THR A 113 11.42 5.97 12.91
C THR A 113 12.75 6.71 12.75
N PRO A 114 13.38 7.17 13.84
CA PRO A 114 14.76 7.65 13.80
C PRO A 114 15.72 6.56 13.29
N GLU A 115 16.69 6.93 12.46
CA GLU A 115 17.78 6.04 12.04
C GLU A 115 19.07 6.85 11.78
N GLY A 116 20.08 6.65 12.63
CA GLY A 116 21.31 7.45 12.59
C GLY A 116 21.02 8.94 12.74
N ALA A 117 21.55 9.76 11.82
CA ALA A 117 21.29 11.21 11.76
C ALA A 117 19.99 11.58 11.02
N GLY A 118 19.28 10.60 10.46
CA GLY A 118 18.07 10.79 9.67
C GLY A 118 16.90 9.95 10.18
N SER A 119 16.16 9.37 9.25
CA SER A 119 15.01 8.53 9.54
C SER A 119 14.89 7.37 8.57
N LYS A 120 14.27 6.30 9.06
CA LYS A 120 13.80 5.18 8.25
C LYS A 120 12.29 5.28 8.10
N VAL A 121 11.80 5.13 6.89
CA VAL A 121 10.38 4.95 6.59
C VAL A 121 10.17 3.50 6.21
N ALA A 122 9.24 2.83 6.89
CA ALA A 122 8.79 1.48 6.55
C ALA A 122 7.34 1.53 6.09
N TRP A 123 7.03 0.83 5.01
CA TRP A 123 5.69 0.68 4.49
C TRP A 123 5.38 -0.81 4.33
N PHE A 124 4.55 -1.31 5.23
CA PHE A 124 4.11 -2.70 5.28
C PHE A 124 2.74 -2.85 4.64
N GLY A 125 2.51 -3.96 3.93
CA GLY A 125 1.24 -4.29 3.32
C GLY A 125 0.90 -5.77 3.48
N ARG A 126 -0.38 -6.05 3.73
CA ARG A 126 -0.95 -7.40 3.68
C ARG A 126 -2.11 -7.40 2.70
N PHE A 127 -2.13 -8.35 1.77
CA PHE A 127 -3.09 -8.32 0.67
C PHE A 127 -3.45 -9.72 0.18
N TYR A 128 -4.51 -9.82 -0.60
CA TYR A 128 -4.83 -11.00 -1.40
C TYR A 128 -4.68 -10.66 -2.88
N ARG A 129 -4.29 -11.66 -3.69
CA ARG A 129 -4.25 -11.55 -5.15
C ARG A 129 -5.59 -11.12 -5.75
N GLY A 130 -5.55 -10.61 -6.98
CA GLY A 130 -6.72 -10.06 -7.66
C GLY A 130 -7.84 -11.06 -7.87
N ASP A 131 -7.50 -12.29 -8.27
CA ASP A 131 -8.44 -13.40 -8.42
C ASP A 131 -8.23 -14.44 -7.32
N THR A 132 -9.23 -14.60 -6.46
CA THR A 132 -9.22 -15.50 -5.31
C THR A 132 -9.68 -16.92 -5.65
N GLY A 133 -10.00 -17.20 -6.92
CA GLY A 133 -10.30 -18.53 -7.44
C GLY A 133 -9.10 -19.49 -7.39
N ASN A 134 -9.35 -20.77 -7.70
CA ASN A 134 -8.33 -21.82 -7.62
C ASN A 134 -7.27 -21.72 -8.73
N GLU A 135 -7.66 -21.20 -9.89
CA GLU A 135 -6.81 -21.08 -11.08
C GLU A 135 -6.84 -19.62 -11.56
N PRO A 136 -6.22 -18.70 -10.81
CA PRO A 136 -6.21 -17.29 -11.20
C PRO A 136 -5.44 -17.12 -12.52
N PRO A 137 -5.87 -16.23 -13.42
CA PRO A 137 -5.07 -15.87 -14.57
C PRO A 137 -3.76 -15.21 -14.10
N GLU A 138 -2.72 -15.28 -14.93
CA GLU A 138 -1.35 -14.87 -14.54
C GLU A 138 -1.31 -13.42 -14.05
N GLU A 139 -2.05 -12.52 -14.70
CA GLU A 139 -2.15 -11.10 -14.38
C GLU A 139 -2.88 -10.78 -13.07
N LEU A 140 -3.60 -11.75 -12.49
CA LEU A 140 -4.31 -11.65 -11.20
C LEU A 140 -3.78 -12.64 -10.15
N SER A 141 -2.61 -13.24 -10.42
CA SER A 141 -1.95 -14.20 -9.54
C SER A 141 -1.33 -13.54 -8.29
N ASP A 142 -0.87 -14.37 -7.34
CA ASP A 142 -0.10 -13.87 -6.19
C ASP A 142 1.21 -13.19 -6.63
N GLU A 143 1.81 -13.63 -7.74
CA GLU A 143 3.02 -13.01 -8.29
C GLU A 143 2.74 -11.62 -8.84
N ALA A 144 1.67 -11.48 -9.63
CA ALA A 144 1.24 -10.18 -10.14
C ALA A 144 0.92 -9.20 -8.99
N GLY A 145 0.17 -9.66 -7.98
CA GLY A 145 -0.13 -8.88 -6.78
C GLY A 145 1.13 -8.43 -6.04
N ARG A 146 2.08 -9.35 -5.78
CA ARG A 146 3.37 -9.03 -5.13
C ARG A 146 4.18 -8.02 -5.92
N ALA A 147 4.32 -8.23 -7.23
CA ALA A 147 5.10 -7.35 -8.09
C ALA A 147 4.52 -5.92 -8.11
N ALA A 148 3.21 -5.80 -8.29
CA ALA A 148 2.54 -4.50 -8.34
C ALA A 148 2.56 -3.75 -7.00
N MET A 149 2.27 -4.43 -5.88
CA MET A 149 2.33 -3.83 -4.54
C MET A 149 3.75 -3.38 -4.18
N LYS A 150 4.76 -4.20 -4.48
CA LYS A 150 6.17 -3.85 -4.29
C LYS A 150 6.55 -2.61 -5.10
N ALA A 151 6.22 -2.59 -6.39
CA ALA A 151 6.50 -1.44 -7.26
C ALA A 151 5.81 -0.16 -6.76
N TYR A 152 4.56 -0.25 -6.31
CA TYR A 152 3.82 0.90 -5.77
C TYR A 152 4.46 1.48 -4.51
N PHE A 153 4.86 0.63 -3.57
CA PHE A 153 5.49 1.08 -2.32
C PHE A 153 6.90 1.62 -2.56
N GLU A 154 7.73 0.92 -3.33
CA GLU A 154 9.11 1.35 -3.61
C GLU A 154 9.14 2.68 -4.38
N ALA A 155 8.29 2.85 -5.39
CA ALA A 155 8.18 4.10 -6.13
C ALA A 155 7.69 5.25 -5.22
N GLY A 156 6.71 4.97 -4.36
CA GLY A 156 6.23 5.95 -3.38
C GLY A 156 7.31 6.39 -2.40
N LEU A 157 8.04 5.44 -1.81
CA LEU A 157 9.14 5.74 -0.88
C LEU A 157 10.30 6.49 -1.56
N ALA A 158 10.62 6.14 -2.81
CA ALA A 158 11.61 6.88 -3.60
C ALA A 158 11.16 8.33 -3.85
N GLY A 159 9.89 8.55 -4.19
CA GLY A 159 9.32 9.88 -4.37
C GLY A 159 9.28 10.70 -3.07
N LEU A 160 8.95 10.06 -1.95
CA LEU A 160 9.03 10.69 -0.63
C LEU A 160 10.45 11.14 -0.30
N LYS A 161 11.44 10.27 -0.48
CA LYS A 161 12.86 10.60 -0.27
C LYS A 161 13.27 11.80 -1.14
N ALA A 162 13.00 11.74 -2.44
CA ALA A 162 13.33 12.81 -3.38
C ALA A 162 12.68 14.14 -2.99
N LYS A 163 11.42 14.13 -2.53
CA LYS A 163 10.72 15.34 -2.10
C LYS A 163 11.31 15.93 -0.82
N VAL A 164 11.67 15.09 0.16
CA VAL A 164 12.18 15.55 1.45
C VAL A 164 13.63 16.06 1.34
N GLU A 165 14.46 15.37 0.55
CA GLU A 165 15.88 15.70 0.36
C GLU A 165 16.11 16.75 -0.74
N GLY A 166 15.21 16.84 -1.73
CA GLY A 166 15.33 17.76 -2.86
C GLY A 166 14.58 19.09 -2.70
N GLY A 167 13.84 19.29 -1.60
CA GLY A 167 13.34 20.62 -1.23
C GLY A 167 14.48 21.51 -0.69
N PRO A 168 14.36 22.85 -0.75
CA PRO A 168 15.35 23.75 -0.15
C PRO A 168 15.58 23.48 1.36
#